data_AF-A0A6N3USY1-F1
#
_entry.id   AF-A0A6N3USY1-F1
#
_cell.length_a   1.000
_cell.length_b   1.000
_cell.length_c   1.000
_cell.angle_alpha   90.00
_cell.angle_beta   90.00
_cell.angle_gamma   90.00
#
_symmetry.space_group_name_H-M   'P 1'
#
loop_
_entity.id
_entity.type
_entity.pdbx_description
1 polymer ?
#
loop_
_entity_poly.entity_id
_entity_poly.type
_entity_poly.pdbx_seq_one_letter_code
_entity_poly.pdbx_strand_id
1 'polypeptide(L)'
;MTQVTVKQLADEVKTPVERLLQQMREAGLPHTAAEQNVTDSEKQALLTHLKSSHKAKVEEPRKITLQRKTTSTLRVAGSKSISVEVRKKKVFVQRSPEEIEAERKRELDERRAVENAARQKAEEESKRRAEEEARRQPASTPAAAAP
;
A
#
# COMPACT_ATOMS: atom_id res chain seq x y z
N MET A 1 7.32 -18.04 34.64
CA MET A 1 7.05 -19.42 34.25
C MET A 1 5.66 -19.77 34.71
N THR A 2 4.67 -19.72 33.83
CA THR A 2 3.29 -20.11 34.13
C THR A 2 2.96 -21.36 33.32
N GLN A 3 2.89 -22.49 34.01
CA GLN A 3 2.39 -23.74 33.43
C GLN A 3 0.88 -23.59 33.24
N VAL A 4 0.40 -23.82 32.01
CA VAL A 4 -1.03 -23.73 31.65
C VAL A 4 -1.41 -25.07 31.04
N THR A 5 -2.57 -25.62 31.39
CA THR A 5 -3.00 -26.89 30.79
C THR A 5 -3.50 -26.69 29.36
N VAL A 6 -3.45 -27.75 28.54
CA VAL A 6 -3.96 -27.68 27.16
C VAL A 6 -5.44 -27.25 27.14
N LYS A 7 -6.24 -27.69 28.11
CA LYS A 7 -7.64 -27.29 28.26
C LYS A 7 -7.80 -25.79 28.50
N GLN A 8 -7.02 -25.22 29.42
CA GLN A 8 -7.05 -23.77 29.70
C GLN A 8 -6.59 -22.96 28.49
N LEU A 9 -5.54 -23.41 27.81
CA LEU A 9 -5.05 -22.76 26.59
C LEU A 9 -6.10 -22.80 25.46
N ALA A 10 -6.81 -23.92 25.32
CA ALA A 10 -7.90 -24.06 24.34
C ALA A 10 -9.04 -23.07 24.60
N ASP A 11 -9.42 -22.89 25.88
CA ASP A 11 -10.46 -21.95 26.28
C ASP A 11 -10.04 -20.48 26.05
N GLU A 12 -8.80 -20.13 26.37
CA GLU A 12 -8.23 -18.79 26.13
C GLU A 12 -8.23 -18.43 24.64
N VAL A 13 -7.80 -19.37 23.78
CA VAL A 13 -7.70 -19.18 22.33
C VAL A 13 -9.02 -19.54 21.62
N LYS A 14 -10.08 -19.86 22.36
CA LYS A 14 -11.43 -20.20 21.86
C LYS A 14 -11.40 -21.25 20.75
N THR A 15 -10.53 -22.24 20.91
CA THR A 15 -10.31 -23.31 19.94
C THR A 15 -10.68 -24.64 20.58
N PRO A 16 -11.40 -25.55 19.89
CA PRO A 16 -11.70 -26.87 20.45
C PRO A 16 -10.42 -27.61 20.87
N VAL A 17 -10.45 -28.26 22.03
CA VAL A 17 -9.28 -28.98 22.60
C VAL A 17 -8.69 -29.98 21.61
N GLU A 18 -9.54 -30.72 20.91
CA GLU A 18 -9.13 -31.70 19.89
C GLU A 18 -8.31 -31.06 18.76
N ARG A 19 -8.74 -29.88 18.32
CA ARG A 19 -8.05 -29.13 17.26
C ARG A 19 -6.71 -28.60 17.74
N LEU A 20 -6.65 -28.10 18.98
CA LEU A 20 -5.41 -27.63 19.56
C LEU A 20 -4.40 -28.79 19.71
N LEU A 21 -4.85 -29.95 20.22
CA LEU A 21 -4.00 -31.15 20.30
C LEU A 21 -3.49 -31.60 18.93
N GLN A 22 -4.32 -31.51 17.88
CA GLN A 22 -3.87 -31.79 16.53
C GLN A 22 -2.77 -30.82 16.07
N GLN A 23 -2.94 -29.52 16.29
CA GLN A 23 -1.94 -28.51 15.93
C GLN A 23 -0.64 -28.68 16.72
N MET A 24 -0.72 -29.08 17.99
CA MET A 24 0.45 -29.37 18.81
C MET A 24 1.23 -30.58 18.27
N ARG A 25 0.53 -31.64 17.82
CA ARG A 25 1.17 -32.78 17.14
C ARG A 25 1.83 -32.39 15.82
N GLU A 26 1.15 -31.57 15.01
CA GLU A 26 1.69 -31.03 13.75
C GLU A 26 2.94 -30.15 13.98
N ALA A 27 2.99 -29.45 15.12
CA ALA A 27 4.13 -28.67 15.57
C ALA A 27 5.24 -29.52 16.23
N GLY A 28 5.07 -30.85 16.33
CA GLY A 28 6.07 -31.77 16.87
C GLY A 28 6.08 -31.87 18.40
N LEU A 29 5.04 -31.41 19.09
CA LEU A 29 4.93 -31.53 20.55
C LEU A 29 4.33 -32.88 20.96
N PRO A 30 4.80 -33.49 22.07
CA PRO A 30 4.36 -34.81 22.52
C PRO A 30 3.00 -34.82 23.24
N HIS A 31 2.22 -33.73 23.19
CA HIS A 31 1.01 -33.62 23.97
C HIS A 31 -0.16 -34.44 23.38
N THR A 32 -0.79 -35.25 24.22
CA THR A 32 -1.85 -36.20 23.81
C THR A 32 -3.17 -36.03 24.55
N ALA A 33 -3.17 -35.37 25.72
CA ALA A 33 -4.34 -35.24 26.58
C ALA A 33 -4.57 -33.79 27.04
N ALA A 34 -5.83 -33.47 27.36
CA ALA A 34 -6.27 -32.12 27.74
C ALA A 34 -5.67 -31.61 29.07
N GLU A 35 -5.31 -32.53 29.97
CA GLU A 35 -4.80 -32.21 31.31
C GLU A 35 -3.27 -32.01 31.34
N GLN A 36 -2.59 -32.18 30.21
CA GLN A 36 -1.14 -32.01 30.16
C GLN A 36 -0.76 -30.53 30.26
N ASN A 37 0.32 -30.26 30.97
CA ASN A 37 0.84 -28.90 31.14
C ASN A 37 1.66 -28.49 29.91
N VAL A 38 1.46 -27.24 29.49
CA VAL A 38 2.16 -26.59 28.39
C VAL A 38 3.07 -25.51 28.95
N THR A 39 4.36 -25.60 28.62
CA THR A 39 5.39 -24.65 28.98
C THR A 39 5.44 -23.48 28.00
N ASP A 40 6.09 -22.38 28.39
CA ASP A 40 6.17 -21.19 27.54
C ASP A 40 7.00 -21.42 26.26
N SER A 41 8.00 -22.31 26.29
CA SER A 41 8.75 -22.75 25.11
C SER A 41 7.89 -23.52 24.12
N GLU A 42 7.01 -24.38 24.63
CA GLU A 42 6.08 -25.18 23.82
C GLU A 42 5.02 -24.30 23.15
N LYS A 43 4.52 -23.28 23.87
CA LYS A 43 3.65 -22.24 23.28
C LYS A 43 4.35 -21.51 22.12
N GLN A 44 5.62 -21.14 22.28
CA GLN A 44 6.39 -20.48 21.23
C GLN A 44 6.61 -21.37 20.00
N ALA A 45 6.90 -22.66 20.20
CA ALA A 45 7.03 -23.63 19.12
C ALA A 45 5.71 -23.76 18.33
N LEU A 46 4.59 -23.91 19.04
CA LEU A 46 3.25 -23.94 18.43
C LEU A 46 2.96 -22.64 17.65
N LEU A 47 3.24 -21.47 18.22
CA LEU A 47 3.04 -20.19 17.53
C LEU A 47 3.90 -20.07 16.27
N THR A 48 5.13 -20.58 16.30
CA THR A 48 6.03 -20.57 15.14
C THR A 48 5.47 -21.45 14.02
N HIS A 49 5.01 -22.66 14.35
CA HIS A 49 4.34 -23.55 13.41
C HIS A 49 3.08 -22.89 12.82
N LEU A 50 2.22 -22.31 13.67
CA LEU A 50 1.00 -21.65 13.22
C LEU A 50 1.29 -20.47 12.30
N LYS A 51 2.30 -19.63 12.59
CA LYS A 51 2.70 -18.52 11.71
C LYS A 51 3.22 -19.02 10.36
N SER A 52 4.02 -20.09 10.35
CA SER A 52 4.53 -20.69 9.11
C SER A 52 3.41 -21.34 8.29
N SER A 53 2.53 -22.09 8.92
CA SER A 53 1.38 -22.75 8.28
C SER A 53 0.36 -21.73 7.77
N HIS A 54 0.14 -20.62 8.49
CA HIS A 54 -0.69 -19.52 7.97
C HIS A 54 0.02 -18.80 6.84
N LYS A 55 1.34 -18.55 6.89
CA LYS A 55 2.06 -17.94 5.76
C LYS A 55 2.09 -18.85 4.52
N ALA A 56 2.09 -20.16 4.71
CA ALA A 56 2.06 -21.16 3.62
C ALA A 56 0.64 -21.42 3.08
N LYS A 57 -0.41 -21.43 3.93
CA LYS A 57 -1.82 -21.50 3.48
C LYS A 57 -2.35 -20.18 2.96
N VAL A 58 -1.78 -19.08 3.42
CA VAL A 58 -1.82 -17.78 2.76
C VAL A 58 -0.76 -17.80 1.64
N GLU A 59 -0.79 -18.83 0.78
CA GLU A 59 -0.72 -18.53 -0.65
C GLU A 59 -1.99 -17.73 -0.99
N GLU A 60 -2.03 -16.51 -0.47
CA GLU A 60 -2.86 -15.45 -0.99
C GLU A 60 -2.66 -15.48 -2.51
N PRO A 61 -3.74 -15.45 -3.30
CA PRO A 61 -3.56 -15.34 -4.73
C PRO A 61 -2.65 -14.13 -4.96
N ARG A 62 -1.50 -14.36 -5.60
CA ARG A 62 -0.47 -13.33 -5.89
C ARG A 62 -1.05 -12.06 -6.49
N LYS A 63 -2.28 -12.14 -7.01
CA LYS A 63 -3.09 -11.11 -7.64
C LYS A 63 -4.47 -11.01 -6.98
N ILE A 64 -4.79 -9.85 -6.40
CA ILE A 64 -6.13 -9.51 -5.91
C ILE A 64 -6.72 -8.42 -6.81
N THR A 65 -7.99 -8.52 -7.19
CA THR A 65 -8.66 -7.50 -8.02
C THR A 65 -9.73 -6.75 -7.24
N LEU A 66 -9.54 -5.45 -7.04
CA LEU A 66 -10.53 -4.55 -6.50
C LEU A 66 -11.47 -4.09 -7.62
N GLN A 67 -12.75 -4.41 -7.52
CA GLN A 67 -13.77 -3.93 -8.44
C GLN A 67 -14.56 -2.80 -7.79
N ARG A 68 -14.75 -1.68 -8.49
CA ARG A 68 -15.59 -0.57 -8.06
C ARG A 68 -16.68 -0.34 -9.08
N LYS A 69 -17.92 -0.32 -8.60
CA LYS A 69 -19.10 0.05 -9.38
C LYS A 69 -19.48 1.48 -9.05
N THR A 70 -19.63 2.32 -10.05
CA THR A 70 -20.13 3.69 -9.90
C THR A 70 -21.27 3.89 -10.87
N THR A 71 -22.46 4.11 -10.33
CA THR A 71 -23.66 4.43 -11.12
C THR A 71 -23.88 5.93 -11.11
N SER A 72 -24.09 6.54 -12.27
CA SER A 72 -24.42 7.95 -12.43
C SER A 72 -25.66 8.07 -13.31
N THR A 73 -26.60 8.93 -12.93
CA THR A 73 -27.83 9.13 -13.68
C THR A 73 -27.69 10.39 -14.53
N LEU A 74 -27.61 10.21 -15.85
CA LEU A 74 -27.59 11.33 -16.79
C LEU A 74 -29.02 11.75 -17.14
N ARG A 75 -29.28 13.05 -17.05
CA ARG A 75 -30.50 13.68 -17.55
C ARG A 75 -30.20 14.21 -18.95
N VAL A 76 -30.91 13.68 -19.94
CA VAL A 76 -30.85 14.20 -21.33
C VAL A 76 -31.96 15.22 -21.50
N ALA A 77 -31.73 16.26 -22.30
CA ALA A 77 -32.68 17.36 -22.56
C ALA A 77 -34.13 16.83 -22.69
N GLY A 78 -34.97 17.18 -21.72
CA GLY A 78 -36.30 16.60 -21.50
C GLY A 78 -36.44 15.86 -20.16
N SER A 79 -37.41 14.94 -20.07
CA SER A 79 -37.77 14.20 -18.85
C SER A 79 -37.12 12.81 -18.69
N LYS A 80 -36.33 12.36 -19.68
CA LYS A 80 -35.71 11.03 -19.69
C LYS A 80 -34.40 10.99 -18.88
N SER A 81 -34.32 10.02 -17.98
CA SER A 81 -33.11 9.70 -17.22
C SER A 81 -32.51 8.39 -17.70
N ILE A 82 -31.19 8.39 -17.90
CA ILE A 82 -30.41 7.21 -18.28
C ILE A 82 -29.45 6.89 -17.13
N SER A 83 -29.52 5.66 -16.60
CA SER A 83 -28.59 5.18 -15.59
C SER A 83 -27.33 4.63 -16.26
N VAL A 84 -26.19 5.29 -16.06
CA VAL A 84 -24.88 4.87 -16.55
C VAL A 84 -24.12 4.17 -15.44
N GLU A 85 -23.74 2.91 -15.66
CA GLU A 85 -22.90 2.15 -14.74
C GLU A 85 -21.46 2.07 -15.28
N VAL A 86 -20.51 2.63 -14.54
CA VAL A 86 -19.08 2.48 -14.81
C VAL A 86 -18.50 1.46 -13.85
N ARG A 87 -17.86 0.42 -14.40
CA ARG A 87 -17.12 -0.59 -13.65
C ARG A 87 -15.63 -0.35 -13.80
N LYS A 88 -14.93 -0.11 -12.68
CA LYS A 88 -13.47 0.00 -12.63
C LYS A 88 -12.89 -1.27 -12.02
N LYS A 89 -11.83 -1.81 -12.62
CA LYS A 89 -11.05 -2.94 -12.08
C LYS A 89 -9.65 -2.44 -11.77
N LYS A 90 -9.23 -2.53 -10.51
CA LYS A 90 -7.85 -2.27 -10.08
C LYS A 90 -7.24 -3.60 -9.62
N VAL A 91 -6.09 -3.95 -10.19
CA VAL A 91 -5.41 -5.20 -9.90
C VAL A 91 -4.22 -4.90 -9.00
N PHE A 92 -4.18 -5.50 -7.82
CA PHE A 92 -3.05 -5.48 -6.91
C PHE A 92 -2.30 -6.81 -6.99
N VAL A 93 -0.97 -6.74 -7.06
CA VAL A 93 -0.09 -7.90 -7.02
C VAL A 93 0.73 -7.79 -5.75
N GLN A 94 0.79 -8.86 -4.95
CA GLN A 94 1.62 -8.88 -3.75
C GLN A 94 3.09 -8.99 -4.18
N ARG A 95 3.83 -7.89 -4.04
CA ARG A 95 5.25 -7.79 -4.40
C ARG A 95 6.11 -8.05 -3.17
N SER A 96 7.30 -8.58 -3.39
CA SER A 96 8.26 -8.78 -2.29
C SER A 96 8.67 -7.42 -1.69
N PRO A 97 9.08 -7.36 -0.41
CA PRO A 97 9.51 -6.11 0.22
C PRO A 97 10.68 -5.43 -0.55
N GLU A 98 11.57 -6.21 -1.15
CA GLU A 98 12.70 -5.73 -1.95
C GLU A 98 12.25 -5.04 -3.25
N GLU A 99 11.24 -5.61 -3.93
CA GLU A 99 10.66 -5.02 -5.13
C GLU A 99 9.91 -3.71 -4.83
N ILE A 100 9.25 -3.63 -3.66
CA ILE A 100 8.55 -2.43 -3.20
C ILE A 100 9.54 -1.29 -2.94
N GLU A 101 10.68 -1.59 -2.33
CA GLU A 101 11.73 -0.60 -2.09
C GLU A 101 12.39 -0.11 -3.38
N ALA A 102 12.64 -1.02 -4.33
CA ALA A 102 13.18 -0.68 -5.64
C ALA A 102 12.22 0.22 -6.44
N GLU A 103 10.91 -0.07 -6.40
CA GLU A 103 9.90 0.74 -7.06
C GLU A 103 9.73 2.12 -6.40
N ARG A 104 9.74 2.18 -5.06
CA ARG A 104 9.71 3.47 -4.34
C ARG A 104 10.91 4.36 -4.68
N LYS A 105 12.10 3.79 -4.82
CA LYS A 105 13.29 4.53 -5.27
C LYS A 105 13.09 5.09 -6.67
N ARG A 106 12.60 4.27 -7.61
CA ARG A 106 12.29 4.72 -8.98
C ARG A 106 11.24 5.83 -9.01
N GLU A 107 10.15 5.71 -8.23
CA GLU A 107 9.12 6.75 -8.16
C GLU A 107 9.66 8.07 -7.57
N LEU A 108 10.54 7.99 -6.58
CA LEU A 108 11.23 9.16 -6.02
C LEU A 108 12.15 9.84 -7.04
N ASP A 109 12.90 9.05 -7.81
CA ASP A 109 13.79 9.57 -8.85
C ASP A 109 13.01 10.20 -10.00
N GLU A 110 11.91 9.59 -10.42
CA GLU A 110 10.99 10.15 -11.41
C GLU A 110 10.35 11.47 -10.93
N ARG A 111 9.90 11.53 -9.66
CA ARG A 111 9.39 12.78 -9.08
C ARG A 111 10.43 13.89 -9.07
N ARG A 112 11.68 13.58 -8.69
CA ARG A 112 12.79 14.54 -8.71
C ARG A 112 13.11 15.00 -10.13
N ALA A 113 13.07 14.12 -11.12
CA ALA A 113 13.28 14.47 -12.52
C ALA A 113 12.18 15.41 -13.03
N VAL A 114 10.92 15.16 -12.68
CA VAL A 114 9.79 16.03 -13.04
C VAL A 114 9.90 17.41 -12.37
N GLU A 115 10.29 17.47 -11.10
CA GLU A 115 10.50 18.74 -10.38
C GLU A 115 11.64 19.56 -11.01
N ASN A 116 12.77 18.91 -11.32
CA ASN A 116 13.91 19.57 -11.96
C ASN A 116 13.55 20.08 -13.37
N ALA A 117 12.82 19.29 -14.15
CA ALA A 117 12.33 19.72 -15.46
C ALA A 117 11.35 20.90 -15.36
N ALA A 118 10.52 20.95 -14.31
CA ALA A 118 9.64 22.08 -14.06
C ALA A 118 10.41 23.35 -13.66
N ARG A 119 11.45 23.23 -12.82
CA ARG A 119 12.33 24.35 -12.46
C ARG A 119 13.08 24.92 -13.67
N GLN A 120 13.65 24.05 -14.50
CA GLN A 120 14.36 24.47 -15.72
C GLN A 120 13.43 25.23 -16.69
N LYS A 121 12.21 24.73 -16.89
CA LYS A 121 11.21 25.44 -17.71
C LYS A 121 10.84 26.81 -17.14
N ALA A 122 10.69 26.93 -15.83
CA ALA A 122 10.40 28.21 -15.18
C ALA A 122 11.57 29.21 -15.29
N GLU A 123 12.82 28.73 -15.20
CA GLU A 123 14.03 29.55 -15.39
C GLU A 123 14.23 29.98 -16.85
N GLU A 124 13.92 29.11 -17.81
CA GLU A 124 13.95 29.47 -19.24
C GLU A 124 12.87 30.50 -19.57
N GLU A 125 11.68 30.35 -19.00
CA GLU A 125 10.58 31.30 -19.20
C GLU A 125 10.90 32.67 -18.57
N SER A 126 11.52 32.71 -17.39
CA SER A 126 11.92 33.98 -16.76
C SER A 126 13.04 34.69 -17.52
N LYS A 127 14.04 33.97 -18.03
CA LYS A 127 15.10 34.53 -18.90
C LYS A 127 14.54 35.09 -20.20
N ARG A 128 13.62 34.37 -20.85
CA ARG A 128 12.95 34.85 -22.07
C ARG A 128 12.15 36.13 -21.83
N ARG A 129 11.42 36.20 -20.71
CA ARG A 129 10.68 37.41 -20.32
C ARG A 129 11.61 38.59 -20.05
N ALA A 130 12.73 38.39 -19.35
CA ALA A 130 13.72 39.43 -19.09
C ALA A 130 14.43 39.91 -20.35
N GLU A 131 14.74 39.00 -21.29
CA GLU A 131 15.34 39.36 -22.58
C GLU A 131 14.36 40.10 -23.50
N GLU A 132 13.08 39.72 -23.50
CA GLU A 132 12.03 40.45 -24.21
C GLU A 132 11.82 41.85 -23.62
N GLU A 133 11.85 41.99 -22.30
CA GLU A 133 11.74 43.28 -21.61
C GLU A 133 12.96 44.18 -21.87
N ALA A 134 14.18 43.62 -21.84
CA ALA A 134 15.40 44.34 -22.21
C ALA A 134 15.41 44.76 -23.69
N ARG A 135 14.87 43.92 -24.59
CA ARG A 135 14.74 44.23 -26.02
C ARG A 135 13.63 45.25 -26.31
N ARG A 136 12.63 45.38 -25.43
CA ARG A 136 11.63 46.47 -25.49
C ARG A 136 12.14 47.79 -24.88
N GLN A 137 13.23 47.79 -24.12
CA GLN A 137 13.81 48.96 -23.46
C GLN A 137 14.87 49.81 -24.23
N PRO A 138 15.07 49.74 -25.57
CA PRO A 138 15.86 50.76 -26.27
C PRO A 138 14.95 51.75 -27.03
N ALA A 139 14.24 52.64 -26.31
CA ALA A 139 13.60 53.83 -26.92
C ALA A 139 13.17 54.94 -25.93
N SER A 140 13.76 55.09 -24.74
CA SER A 140 13.48 56.28 -23.90
C SER A 140 14.70 56.79 -23.13
N THR A 141 15.70 57.26 -23.87
CA THR A 141 16.41 58.51 -23.55
C THR A 141 17.34 58.82 -24.71
N PRO A 142 17.07 59.90 -25.46
CA PRO A 142 17.98 61.02 -25.26
C PRO A 142 17.29 62.39 -25.21
N ALA A 143 18.04 63.31 -24.61
CA ALA A 143 18.10 64.74 -24.89
C ALA A 143 17.11 65.71 -24.19
N ALA A 144 17.76 66.64 -23.48
CA ALA A 144 17.48 68.07 -23.39
C ALA A 144 16.45 68.57 -22.36
N ALA A 145 16.97 69.11 -21.25
CA ALA A 145 16.41 70.29 -20.60
C ALA A 145 17.54 71.09 -19.90
N ALA A 146 18.17 71.97 -20.67
CA ALA A 146 18.67 73.27 -20.19
C ALA A 146 17.83 74.32 -20.93
N PRO A 147 17.30 75.34 -20.24
CA PRO A 147 18.09 76.54 -19.96
C PRO A 147 18.13 76.97 -18.50
#